data_AF-A0A109BNG0-F1
#
_entry.id   AF-A0A109BNG0-F1
#
_cell.length_a   1.000
_cell.length_b   1.000
_cell.length_c   1.000
_cell.angle_alpha   90.00
_cell.angle_beta   90.00
_cell.angle_gamma   90.00
#
_symmetry.space_group_name_H-M   'P 1'
#
loop_
_entity.id
_entity.type
_entity.pdbx_description
1 polymer ?
#
loop_
_entity_poly.entity_id
_entity_poly.type
_entity_poly.pdbx_seq_one_letter_code
_entity_poly.pdbx_strand_id
1 'polypeptide(L)'
;MDTLAVFDRTPTGLSEAKNDTGRTAFCGPYVLSAITGYPISKIEDIIRTHRLHPDGTPVKGTGSEDVAAALAHFGYGMTVKETYMTKPRKERPTLWTWMQKPRNVWKHYILAVHKGKEGHWILVKGVKMCDTYTEGRWTFVVDGPHRGARIMEVFEVGRKHDYA
;
A
#
# COMPACT_ATOMS: atom_id res chain seq x y z
N MET A 1 -25.19 -21.70 9.00
CA MET A 1 -24.48 -20.88 10.01
C MET A 1 -23.07 -21.39 10.06
N ASP A 2 -22.22 -20.93 9.15
CA ASP A 2 -20.78 -21.18 9.22
C ASP A 2 -20.12 -19.94 9.78
N THR A 3 -19.73 -20.04 11.04
CA THR A 3 -18.91 -19.05 11.72
C THR A 3 -17.55 -19.05 11.02
N LEU A 4 -17.40 -18.21 10.00
CA LEU A 4 -16.10 -17.89 9.42
C LEU A 4 -15.25 -17.36 10.57
N ALA A 5 -14.35 -18.20 11.05
CA ALA A 5 -13.29 -17.79 11.94
C ALA A 5 -12.59 -16.61 11.26
N VAL A 6 -12.88 -15.41 11.76
CA VAL A 6 -12.09 -14.22 11.51
C VAL A 6 -10.74 -14.56 12.12
N PHE A 7 -9.88 -15.18 11.32
CA PHE A 7 -8.47 -15.30 11.66
C PHE A 7 -8.01 -13.86 11.85
N ASP A 8 -7.92 -13.45 13.10
CA ASP A 8 -7.23 -12.25 13.52
C ASP A 8 -5.73 -12.43 13.29
N ARG A 9 -5.37 -12.63 12.03
CA ARG A 9 -4.01 -12.44 11.53
C ARG A 9 -3.90 -10.97 11.26
N THR A 10 -3.79 -10.18 12.32
CA THR A 10 -3.00 -8.95 12.19
C THR A 10 -1.60 -9.46 11.86
N PRO A 11 -1.02 -9.21 10.67
CA PRO A 11 0.37 -9.55 10.46
C PRO A 11 1.15 -8.59 11.38
N THR A 12 1.44 -9.05 12.59
CA THR A 12 2.41 -8.42 13.47
C THR A 12 3.77 -8.33 12.74
N GLY A 13 4.01 -9.25 11.82
CA GLY A 13 5.16 -9.27 10.91
C GLY A 13 5.03 -8.43 9.63
N LEU A 14 5.99 -8.67 8.75
CA LEU A 14 6.13 -8.08 7.43
C LEU A 14 5.80 -9.17 6.41
N SER A 15 4.51 -9.44 6.18
CA SER A 15 4.08 -10.41 5.18
C SER A 15 4.46 -9.92 3.79
N GLU A 16 5.19 -10.73 3.04
CA GLU A 16 5.47 -10.45 1.63
C GLU A 16 4.17 -10.51 0.82
N ALA A 17 4.10 -9.72 -0.25
CA ALA A 17 2.98 -9.81 -1.17
C ALA A 17 2.99 -11.18 -1.88
N LYS A 18 1.80 -11.76 -2.07
CA LYS A 18 1.64 -13.04 -2.74
C LYS A 18 1.13 -12.80 -4.16
N ASN A 19 2.04 -12.75 -5.12
CA ASN A 19 1.67 -12.59 -6.52
C ASN A 19 1.44 -13.96 -7.19
N ASP A 20 0.16 -14.33 -7.31
CA ASP A 20 -0.31 -15.58 -7.91
C ASP A 20 -0.83 -15.40 -9.35
N THR A 21 -0.68 -14.21 -9.92
CA THR A 21 -1.30 -13.85 -11.20
C THR A 21 -0.52 -14.34 -12.44
N GLY A 22 0.67 -14.93 -12.25
CA GLY A 22 1.56 -15.33 -13.35
C GLY A 22 2.18 -14.16 -14.13
N ARG A 23 2.00 -12.92 -13.67
CA ARG A 23 2.55 -11.69 -14.29
C ARG A 23 3.04 -10.71 -13.24
N THR A 24 3.80 -9.70 -13.64
CA THR A 24 4.06 -8.55 -12.78
C THR A 24 2.79 -7.72 -12.60
N ALA A 25 2.30 -7.61 -11.36
CA ALA A 25 1.16 -6.76 -11.03
C ALA A 25 1.56 -5.29 -10.80
N PHE A 26 0.57 -4.39 -10.77
CA PHE A 26 0.79 -2.97 -10.48
C PHE A 26 0.92 -2.72 -8.98
N CYS A 27 1.39 -1.52 -8.61
CA CYS A 27 1.83 -1.22 -7.25
C CYS A 27 0.73 -1.26 -6.19
N GLY A 28 -0.50 -0.84 -6.51
CA GLY A 28 -1.65 -0.93 -5.61
C GLY A 28 -1.90 -2.36 -5.10
N PRO A 29 -2.09 -3.35 -5.99
CA PRO A 29 -2.27 -4.73 -5.59
C PRO A 29 -1.12 -5.31 -4.74
N TYR A 30 0.14 -4.96 -5.04
CA TYR A 30 1.29 -5.39 -4.24
C TYR A 30 1.22 -4.89 -2.78
N VAL A 31 0.99 -3.59 -2.57
CA VAL A 31 0.95 -3.03 -1.21
C VAL A 31 -0.24 -3.56 -0.42
N LEU A 32 -1.39 -3.75 -1.07
CA LEU A 32 -2.60 -4.31 -0.45
C LEU A 32 -2.42 -5.78 -0.08
N SER A 33 -1.80 -6.58 -0.95
CA SER A 33 -1.48 -7.99 -0.66
C SER A 33 -0.54 -8.11 0.53
N ALA A 34 0.49 -7.27 0.60
CA ALA A 34 1.43 -7.27 1.73
C ALA A 34 0.77 -6.90 3.08
N ILE A 35 -0.19 -5.95 3.09
CA ILE A 35 -0.93 -5.57 4.31
C ILE A 35 -1.93 -6.65 4.73
N THR A 36 -2.69 -7.17 3.77
CA THR A 36 -3.86 -8.03 4.06
C THR A 36 -3.51 -9.51 4.15
N GLY A 37 -2.37 -9.92 3.56
CA GLY A 37 -1.92 -11.32 3.48
C GLY A 37 -2.63 -12.15 2.41
N TYR A 38 -3.58 -11.56 1.67
CA TYR A 38 -4.30 -12.21 0.57
C TYR A 38 -3.52 -12.12 -0.75
N PRO A 39 -3.72 -13.10 -1.65
CA PRO A 39 -3.08 -13.09 -2.97
C PRO A 39 -3.54 -11.90 -3.83
N ILE A 40 -2.68 -11.47 -4.74
CA ILE A 40 -2.93 -10.33 -5.65
C ILE A 40 -4.19 -10.56 -6.49
N SER A 41 -4.45 -11.78 -6.98
CA SER A 41 -5.67 -12.10 -7.74
C SER A 41 -6.94 -11.64 -6.99
N LYS A 42 -7.06 -12.02 -5.72
CA LYS A 42 -8.19 -11.66 -4.85
C LYS A 42 -8.26 -10.15 -4.58
N ILE A 43 -7.11 -9.49 -4.42
CA ILE A 43 -7.07 -8.03 -4.27
C ILE A 43 -7.63 -7.36 -5.53
N GLU A 44 -7.20 -7.82 -6.70
CA GLU A 44 -7.66 -7.27 -7.96
C GLU A 44 -9.16 -7.50 -8.20
N ASP A 45 -9.71 -8.65 -7.80
CA ASP A 45 -11.16 -8.93 -7.89
C ASP A 45 -11.99 -7.90 -7.12
N ILE A 46 -11.54 -7.55 -5.91
CA ILE A 46 -12.21 -6.56 -5.07
C ILE A 46 -12.14 -5.17 -5.70
N ILE A 47 -10.98 -4.77 -6.21
CA ILE A 47 -10.83 -3.47 -6.87
C ILE A 47 -11.68 -3.43 -8.15
N ARG A 48 -11.69 -4.50 -8.96
CA ARG A 48 -12.53 -4.59 -10.16
C ARG A 48 -14.01 -4.45 -9.82
N THR A 49 -14.46 -5.17 -8.81
CA THR A 49 -15.85 -5.09 -8.33
C THR A 49 -16.21 -3.67 -7.89
N HIS A 50 -15.31 -3.00 -7.15
CA HIS A 50 -15.51 -1.61 -6.74
C HIS A 50 -15.58 -0.64 -7.93
N ARG A 51 -14.77 -0.87 -8.97
CA ARG A 51 -14.75 -0.05 -10.20
C ARG A 51 -15.83 -0.39 -11.20
N LEU A 52 -16.62 -1.45 -11.00
CA LEU A 52 -17.52 -2.02 -12.01
C LEU A 52 -16.78 -2.39 -13.32
N HIS A 53 -15.55 -2.85 -13.19
CA HIS A 53 -14.71 -3.25 -14.33
C HIS A 53 -14.94 -4.73 -14.72
N PRO A 54 -14.71 -5.11 -15.99
CA PRO A 54 -14.76 -6.51 -16.41
C PRO A 54 -13.73 -7.39 -15.70
N ASP A 55 -14.12 -8.63 -15.41
CA ASP A 55 -13.26 -9.65 -14.82
C ASP A 55 -12.04 -9.96 -15.69
N GLY A 56 -10.97 -10.44 -15.04
CA GLY A 56 -9.73 -10.85 -15.70
C GLY A 56 -8.86 -9.71 -16.22
N THR A 57 -9.34 -8.46 -16.23
CA THR A 57 -8.52 -7.31 -16.63
C THR A 57 -7.52 -6.92 -15.53
N PRO A 58 -6.22 -6.70 -15.86
CA PRO A 58 -5.24 -6.25 -14.88
C PRO A 58 -5.63 -4.90 -14.27
N VAL A 59 -5.58 -4.79 -12.94
CA VAL A 59 -5.84 -3.54 -12.24
C VAL A 59 -4.63 -2.61 -12.37
N LYS A 60 -4.83 -1.47 -13.05
CA LYS A 60 -3.81 -0.42 -13.25
C LYS A 60 -4.28 0.90 -12.63
N GLY A 61 -3.32 1.73 -12.23
CA GLY A 61 -3.57 3.11 -11.80
C GLY A 61 -4.58 3.21 -10.65
N THR A 62 -4.32 2.57 -9.51
CA THR A 62 -5.17 2.69 -8.33
C THR A 62 -5.06 4.08 -7.72
N GLY A 63 -6.20 4.73 -7.49
CA GLY A 63 -6.33 5.94 -6.69
C GLY A 63 -6.42 5.62 -5.20
N SER A 64 -6.41 6.64 -4.36
CA SER A 64 -6.57 6.48 -2.91
C SER A 64 -7.93 5.87 -2.55
N GLU A 65 -8.99 6.20 -3.29
CA GLU A 65 -10.33 5.63 -3.08
C GLU A 65 -10.35 4.10 -3.32
N ASP A 66 -9.72 3.62 -4.40
CA ASP A 66 -9.61 2.18 -4.67
C ASP A 66 -8.87 1.45 -3.53
N VAL A 67 -7.75 2.03 -3.08
CA VAL A 67 -6.92 1.45 -2.02
C VAL A 67 -7.69 1.44 -0.70
N ALA A 68 -8.38 2.52 -0.37
CA ALA A 68 -9.21 2.62 0.83
C ALA A 68 -10.36 1.61 0.81
N ALA A 69 -11.08 1.51 -0.31
CA ALA A 69 -12.20 0.58 -0.47
C ALA A 69 -11.74 -0.88 -0.34
N ALA A 70 -10.63 -1.23 -0.98
CA ALA A 70 -10.04 -2.58 -0.86
C ALA A 70 -9.61 -2.88 0.58
N LEU A 71 -8.94 -1.94 1.26
CA LEU A 71 -8.57 -2.10 2.68
C LEU A 71 -9.80 -2.28 3.57
N ALA A 72 -10.85 -1.49 3.35
CA ALA A 72 -12.09 -1.55 4.12
C ALA A 72 -12.78 -2.90 3.99
N HIS A 73 -12.77 -3.51 2.80
CA HIS A 73 -13.27 -4.87 2.56
C HIS A 73 -12.60 -5.91 3.48
N PHE A 74 -11.31 -5.72 3.79
CA PHE A 74 -10.54 -6.61 4.68
C PHE A 74 -10.50 -6.15 6.15
N GLY A 75 -11.35 -5.20 6.54
CA GLY A 75 -11.43 -4.73 7.93
C GLY A 75 -10.30 -3.78 8.34
N TYR A 76 -9.63 -3.14 7.38
CA TYR A 76 -8.63 -2.10 7.63
C TYR A 76 -9.21 -0.70 7.38
N GLY A 77 -8.68 0.30 8.07
CA GLY A 77 -8.91 1.72 7.81
C GLY A 77 -7.68 2.36 7.19
N MET A 78 -7.89 3.39 6.37
CA MET A 78 -6.84 4.21 5.79
C MET A 78 -7.14 5.68 6.06
N THR A 79 -6.22 6.39 6.71
CA THR A 79 -6.36 7.81 7.05
C THR A 79 -5.21 8.63 6.47
N VAL A 80 -5.51 9.77 5.85
CA VAL A 80 -4.49 10.71 5.41
C VAL A 80 -3.76 11.26 6.64
N LYS A 81 -2.44 11.11 6.69
CA LYS A 81 -1.60 11.71 7.74
C LYS A 81 -0.91 12.98 7.27
N GLU A 82 -0.42 12.97 6.04
CA GLU A 82 0.30 14.11 5.46
C GLU A 82 -0.07 14.21 3.98
N THR A 83 -0.33 15.43 3.51
CA THR A 83 -0.48 15.72 2.08
C THR A 83 0.49 16.82 1.68
N TYR A 84 1.15 16.64 0.53
CA TYR A 84 2.11 17.58 -0.04
C TYR A 84 1.68 18.07 -1.42
N MET A 85 0.43 17.81 -1.79
CA MET A 85 -0.10 18.12 -3.12
C MET A 85 -0.12 19.61 -3.43
N THR A 86 -0.21 20.46 -2.40
CA THR A 86 -0.13 21.93 -2.51
C THR A 86 1.28 22.44 -2.80
N LYS A 87 2.32 21.62 -2.62
CA LYS A 87 3.72 21.99 -2.88
C LYS A 87 4.13 21.64 -4.31
N PRO A 88 4.95 22.47 -4.96
CA PRO A 88 5.66 22.08 -6.18
C PRO A 88 6.45 20.78 -5.96
N ARG A 89 6.52 19.92 -6.99
CA ARG A 89 7.12 18.58 -6.87
C ARG A 89 8.53 18.57 -6.27
N LYS A 90 9.38 19.54 -6.63
CA LYS A 90 10.78 19.62 -6.16
C LYS A 90 10.89 19.95 -4.67
N GLU A 91 9.87 20.58 -4.09
CA GLU A 91 9.81 21.00 -2.68
C GLU A 91 9.19 19.95 -1.76
N ARG A 92 8.52 18.93 -2.32
CA ARG A 92 7.95 17.82 -1.55
C ARG A 92 9.07 17.00 -0.90
N PRO A 93 8.88 16.44 0.30
CA PRO A 93 9.91 15.59 0.89
C PRO A 93 10.16 14.37 0.02
N THR A 94 11.41 13.91 0.02
CA THR A 94 11.73 12.60 -0.52
C THR A 94 11.34 11.52 0.48
N LEU A 95 11.19 10.28 0.01
CA LEU A 95 11.05 9.12 0.91
C LEU A 95 12.15 9.11 1.96
N TRP A 96 13.42 9.34 1.57
CA TRP A 96 14.54 9.33 2.50
C TRP A 96 14.43 10.40 3.59
N THR A 97 14.09 11.64 3.24
CA THR A 97 13.95 12.72 4.23
C THR A 97 12.75 12.47 5.15
N TRP A 98 11.64 11.95 4.64
CA TRP A 98 10.50 11.58 5.46
C TRP A 98 10.86 10.46 6.46
N MET A 99 11.68 9.49 6.05
CA MET A 99 12.17 8.42 6.92
C MET A 99 13.07 8.88 8.07
N GLN A 100 13.58 10.12 8.05
CA GLN A 100 14.34 10.70 9.17
C GLN A 100 13.43 11.29 10.27
N LYS A 101 12.13 11.46 10.00
CA LYS A 101 11.18 11.99 10.96
C LYS A 101 10.69 10.90 11.93
N PRO A 102 10.41 11.24 13.20
CA PRO A 102 9.72 10.34 14.12
C PRO A 102 8.37 9.90 13.55
N ARG A 103 8.06 8.61 13.68
CA ARG A 103 6.78 7.99 13.24
C ARG A 103 6.52 6.73 14.05
N ASN A 104 5.28 6.25 14.06
CA ASN A 104 4.94 5.01 14.74
C ASN A 104 5.42 3.81 13.92
N VAL A 105 6.51 3.16 14.36
CA VAL A 105 7.13 2.04 13.62
C VAL A 105 6.26 0.79 13.52
N TRP A 106 5.20 0.68 14.33
CA TRP A 106 4.28 -0.46 14.34
C TRP A 106 3.15 -0.32 13.31
N LYS A 107 2.87 0.89 12.84
CA LYS A 107 1.83 1.15 11.85
C LYS A 107 2.36 0.94 10.43
N HIS A 108 1.44 0.57 9.55
CA HIS A 108 1.70 0.55 8.12
C HIS A 108 1.45 1.95 7.56
N TYR A 109 2.34 2.39 6.66
CA TYR A 109 2.18 3.62 5.91
C TYR A 109 2.16 3.31 4.42
N ILE A 110 1.07 3.65 3.74
CA ILE A 110 1.02 3.65 2.28
C ILE A 110 1.41 5.06 1.83
N LEU A 111 2.45 5.17 1.00
CA LEU A 111 2.94 6.42 0.46
C LEU A 111 2.60 6.49 -1.04
N ALA A 112 1.92 7.54 -1.43
CA ALA A 112 1.82 7.94 -2.83
C ALA A 112 3.07 8.73 -3.19
N VAL A 113 3.85 8.28 -4.18
CA VAL A 113 5.07 8.98 -4.63
C VAL A 113 5.09 9.22 -6.12
N HIS A 114 5.91 10.16 -6.57
CA HIS A 114 6.23 10.30 -7.99
C HIS A 114 7.35 9.36 -8.43
N LYS A 115 7.08 8.57 -9.47
CA LYS A 115 8.07 7.80 -10.23
C LYS A 115 8.04 8.27 -11.68
N GLY A 116 9.06 9.04 -12.10
CA GLY A 116 9.05 9.65 -13.43
C GLY A 116 7.89 10.64 -13.58
N LYS A 117 7.00 10.46 -14.56
CA LYS A 117 5.76 11.25 -14.73
C LYS A 117 4.54 10.59 -14.08
N GLU A 118 4.69 9.39 -13.53
CA GLU A 118 3.59 8.58 -12.99
C GLU A 118 3.56 8.61 -11.46
N GLY A 119 2.41 8.24 -10.91
CA GLY A 119 2.23 7.96 -9.49
C GLY A 119 2.59 6.50 -9.18
N HIS A 120 3.10 6.26 -7.98
CA HIS A 120 3.46 4.92 -7.53
C HIS A 120 3.15 4.75 -6.04
N TRP A 121 2.66 3.58 -5.67
CA TRP A 121 2.41 3.21 -4.28
C TRP A 121 3.61 2.49 -3.69
N ILE A 122 4.00 2.88 -2.48
CA ILE A 122 5.01 2.19 -1.67
C ILE A 122 4.40 1.90 -0.31
N LEU A 123 4.56 0.67 0.17
CA LEU A 123 4.26 0.33 1.56
C LEU A 123 5.51 0.50 2.41
N VAL A 124 5.37 1.14 3.57
CA VAL A 124 6.43 1.27 4.57
C VAL A 124 5.91 0.77 5.92
N LYS A 125 6.74 0.01 6.65
CA LYS A 125 6.55 -0.30 8.07
C LYS A 125 7.91 -0.34 8.77
N GLY A 126 8.04 0.41 9.86
CA GLY A 126 9.33 0.66 10.52
C GLY A 126 10.37 1.29 9.58
N VAL A 127 11.42 0.52 9.26
CA VAL A 127 12.54 0.91 8.37
C VAL A 127 12.53 0.20 7.02
N LYS A 128 11.52 -0.64 6.78
CA LYS A 128 11.41 -1.45 5.57
C LYS A 128 10.31 -0.95 4.64
N MET A 129 10.45 -1.25 3.35
CA MET A 129 9.44 -1.02 2.33
C MET A 129 9.18 -2.28 1.49
N CYS A 130 8.02 -2.32 0.86
CA CYS A 130 7.74 -3.23 -0.25
C CYS A 130 6.77 -2.59 -1.26
N ASP A 131 6.82 -3.06 -2.50
CA ASP A 131 6.08 -2.55 -3.65
C ASP A 131 6.28 -3.47 -4.87
N THR A 132 5.87 -3.04 -6.07
CA THR A 132 6.14 -3.79 -7.32
C THR A 132 7.62 -3.96 -7.63
N TYR A 133 8.47 -2.94 -7.42
CA TYR A 133 9.89 -3.01 -7.78
C TYR A 133 10.71 -3.95 -6.88
N THR A 134 10.17 -4.29 -5.70
CA THR A 134 10.71 -5.32 -4.80
C THR A 134 10.02 -6.67 -4.93
N GLU A 135 9.09 -6.81 -5.88
CA GLU A 135 8.23 -7.98 -6.05
C GLU A 135 7.47 -8.33 -4.76
N GLY A 136 7.14 -7.30 -3.97
CA GLY A 136 6.43 -7.46 -2.70
C GLY A 136 7.28 -7.95 -1.54
N ARG A 137 8.60 -8.10 -1.72
CA ARG A 137 9.54 -8.45 -0.64
C ARG A 137 9.89 -7.22 0.20
N TRP A 138 10.04 -7.43 1.50
CA TRP A 138 10.41 -6.34 2.42
C TRP A 138 11.90 -6.06 2.40
N THR A 139 12.29 -4.90 1.89
CA THR A 139 13.69 -4.43 1.83
C THR A 139 13.88 -3.22 2.72
N PHE A 140 15.11 -2.95 3.15
CA PHE A 140 15.40 -1.70 3.86
C PHE A 140 15.21 -0.51 2.92
N VAL A 141 14.60 0.57 3.42
CA VAL A 141 14.37 1.76 2.59
C VAL A 141 15.68 2.39 2.10
N VAL A 142 16.78 2.23 2.84
CA VAL A 142 18.11 2.75 2.44
C VAL A 142 18.73 2.00 1.25
N ASP A 143 18.26 0.78 0.99
CA ASP A 143 18.68 -0.05 -0.14
C ASP A 143 17.63 -0.08 -1.26
N GLY A 144 16.44 0.49 -0.99
CA GLY A 144 15.30 0.47 -1.89
C GLY A 144 15.40 1.48 -3.05
N PRO A 145 14.66 1.22 -4.15
CA PRO A 145 14.75 1.99 -5.40
C PRO A 145 14.09 3.39 -5.34
N HIS A 146 13.60 3.80 -4.18
CA HIS A 146 12.70 4.95 -4.04
C HIS A 146 13.17 6.05 -3.09
N ARG A 147 14.41 6.00 -2.59
CA ARG A 147 14.94 7.01 -1.65
C ARG A 147 14.71 8.45 -2.08
N GLY A 148 14.93 8.75 -3.36
CA GLY A 148 14.76 10.09 -3.94
C GLY A 148 13.34 10.39 -4.45
N ALA A 149 12.41 9.44 -4.37
CA ALA A 149 11.04 9.64 -4.84
C ALA A 149 10.34 10.71 -3.99
N ARG A 150 9.66 11.64 -4.65
CA ARG A 150 8.96 12.75 -4.01
C ARG A 150 7.58 12.30 -3.56
N ILE A 151 7.28 12.46 -2.28
CA ILE A 151 6.00 12.04 -1.69
C ILE A 151 4.91 13.02 -2.10
N MET A 152 3.79 12.48 -2.55
CA MET A 152 2.55 13.20 -2.79
C MET A 152 1.72 13.21 -1.50
N GLU A 153 1.47 12.03 -0.95
CA GLU A 153 0.63 11.84 0.24
C GLU A 153 1.12 10.65 1.05
N VAL A 154 0.85 10.69 2.35
CA VAL A 154 1.13 9.63 3.32
C VAL A 154 -0.17 9.23 3.99
N PHE A 155 -0.48 7.94 3.92
CA PHE A 155 -1.65 7.35 4.54
C PHE A 155 -1.20 6.39 5.63
N GLU A 156 -1.76 6.53 6.83
CA GLU A 156 -1.61 5.52 7.89
C GLU A 156 -2.71 4.47 7.75
N VAL A 157 -2.33 3.21 7.89
CA VAL A 157 -3.23 2.06 7.78
C VAL A 157 -3.21 1.26 9.09
N GLY A 158 -4.39 0.93 9.58
CA GLY A 158 -4.62 0.17 10.82
C GLY A 158 -5.87 -0.68 10.73
N ARG A 159 -6.16 -1.47 11.77
CA ARG A 159 -7.44 -2.18 11.83
C ARG A 159 -8.57 -1.16 11.96
N LYS A 160 -9.74 -1.42 11.39
CA LYS A 160 -10.86 -0.48 11.43
C LYS A 160 -11.31 -0.15 12.87
N HIS A 161 -11.15 -1.09 13.81
CA HIS A 161 -11.44 -0.86 15.23
C HIS A 161 -10.37 -0.01 15.96
N ASP A 162 -9.20 0.23 15.37
CA ASP A 162 -8.18 1.13 15.95
C ASP A 162 -8.58 2.62 15.85
N TYR A 163 -9.63 2.92 15.07
CA TYR A 163 -10.11 4.28 14.78
C TYR A 163 -11.51 4.55 15.32
N ALA A 164 -12.09 3.62 16.08
CA ALA A 164 -13.40 3.72 16.72
C ALA A 164 -13.29 4.25 18.15
#